data_AF-A0A0D0F9C6-F1
#
_entry.id   AF-A0A0D0F9C6-F1
#
_cell.length_a   1.000
_cell.length_b   1.000
_cell.length_c   1.000
_cell.angle_alpha   90.00
_cell.angle_beta   90.00
_cell.angle_gamma   90.00
#
_symmetry.space_group_name_H-M   'P 1'
#
loop_
_entity.id
_entity.type
_entity.pdbx_description
1 polymer ?
#
loop_
_entity_poly.entity_id
_entity_poly.type
_entity_poly.pdbx_seq_one_letter_code
_entity_poly.pdbx_strand_id
1 'polypeptide(L)' 'MEYEKYEYKGKITPLKAQKMLKDEGLNVTLEDATDILKFLANMADVAVRNFLKEKEDTL' A
#
# COMPACT_ATOMS: atom_id res chain seq x y z
N MET A 1 19.25 -4.72 5.97
CA MET A 1 18.15 -3.82 5.53
C MET A 1 17.24 -3.65 6.73
N GLU A 2 17.22 -2.45 7.32
CA GLU A 2 16.35 -2.14 8.46
C GLU A 2 14.91 -2.03 7.96
N TYR A 3 14.14 -3.10 8.12
CA TYR A 3 12.69 -3.09 7.93
C TYR A 3 11.94 -2.65 9.20
N GLU A 4 12.66 -2.12 10.20
CA GLU A 4 12.14 -1.84 11.54
C GLU A 4 12.11 -0.34 11.84
N LYS A 5 11.18 0.42 11.22
CA LYS A 5 10.75 1.70 11.83
C LYS A 5 9.48 2.35 11.29
N TYR A 6 8.44 1.58 10.95
CA TYR A 6 7.11 2.18 10.72
C TYR A 6 5.99 1.29 11.24
N GLU A 7 6.00 0.96 12.53
CA GLU A 7 4.78 0.51 13.22
C GLU A 7 3.82 1.69 13.45
N TYR A 8 3.26 2.22 12.37
CA TYR A 8 2.04 3.02 12.45
C TYR A 8 0.86 2.03 12.56
N LYS A 9 0.11 2.09 13.67
CA LYS A 9 -0.98 1.18 14.10
C LYS A 9 -2.16 0.94 13.12
N GLY A 10 -2.05 1.32 11.85
CA GLY A 10 -3.08 1.10 10.82
C GLY A 10 -2.57 0.70 9.43
N LYS A 11 -1.25 0.57 9.21
CA LYS A 11 -0.72 0.17 7.89
C LYS A 11 -0.83 -1.34 7.69
N ILE A 12 -1.26 -1.76 6.49
CA ILE A 12 -1.12 -3.15 6.05
C ILE A 12 0.38 -3.39 5.83
N THR A 13 0.94 -4.37 6.53
CA THR A 13 2.34 -4.79 6.34
C THR A 13 2.46 -5.78 5.19
N PRO A 14 3.64 -5.97 4.59
CA PRO A 14 3.83 -7.00 3.56
C PRO A 14 3.41 -8.40 4.00
N LEU A 15 3.70 -8.78 5.25
CA LEU A 15 3.27 -10.07 5.80
C LEU A 15 1.74 -10.18 5.89
N LYS A 16 1.07 -9.10 6.31
CA LYS A 16 -0.39 -9.06 6.36
C LYS A 16 -1.00 -9.11 4.96
N ALA A 17 -0.43 -8.38 4.00
CA ALA A 17 -0.84 -8.43 2.60
C ALA A 17 -0.67 -9.83 2.01
N GLN A 18 0.48 -10.48 2.26
CA GLN A 18 0.74 -11.84 1.80
C GLN A 18 -0.30 -12.83 2.36
N LYS A 19 -0.62 -12.72 3.65
CA LYS A 19 -1.65 -13.54 4.27
C LYS A 19 -3.01 -13.34 3.60
N MET A 20 -3.45 -12.09 3.44
CA MET A 20 -4.73 -11.76 2.80
C MET A 20 -4.80 -12.30 1.36
N LEU A 21 -3.74 -12.15 0.58
CA LEU A 21 -3.67 -12.66 -0.79
C LEU A 21 -3.74 -14.20 -0.83
N LYS A 22 -3.06 -14.89 0.09
CA LYS A 22 -3.12 -16.35 0.20
C LYS A 22 -4.48 -16.86 0.65
N ASP A 23 -5.13 -16.15 1.57
CA ASP A 23 -6.49 -16.47 2.02
C ASP A 23 -7.51 -16.39 0.86
N GLU A 24 -7.24 -15.55 -0.15
CA GLU A 24 -7.99 -15.46 -1.42
C GLU A 24 -7.53 -16.46 -2.49
N GLY A 25 -6.62 -17.38 -2.16
CA GLY A 25 -6.14 -18.43 -3.06
C GLY A 25 -5.00 -18.03 -3.99
N LEU A 26 -4.39 -16.86 -3.81
CA LEU A 26 -3.23 -16.44 -4.60
C LEU A 26 -1.94 -17.00 -4.01
N ASN A 27 -1.17 -17.72 -4.82
CA ASN A 27 0.15 -18.20 -4.43
C ASN A 27 1.21 -17.11 -4.64
N VAL A 28 1.43 -16.28 -3.62
CA VAL A 28 2.36 -15.15 -3.66
C VAL A 28 3.47 -15.24 -2.61
N THR A 29 4.67 -14.83 -2.99
CA THR A 29 5.81 -14.67 -2.08
C THR A 29 5.67 -13.39 -1.23
N LEU A 30 6.55 -13.23 -0.24
CA LEU A 30 6.57 -11.99 0.55
C LEU A 30 7.04 -10.80 -0.29
N GLU A 31 7.91 -11.04 -1.27
CA GLU A 31 8.38 -10.04 -2.23
C GLU A 31 7.23 -9.57 -3.12
N ASP A 32 6.47 -10.49 -3.71
CA ASP A 32 5.27 -10.17 -4.50
C ASP A 32 4.28 -9.32 -3.69
N ALA A 33 3.99 -9.73 -2.45
CA ALA A 33 3.08 -8.98 -1.58
C ALA A 33 3.62 -7.59 -1.23
N THR A 34 4.94 -7.44 -1.09
CA THR A 34 5.59 -6.14 -0.87
C THR A 34 5.40 -5.22 -2.07
N ASP A 35 5.60 -5.74 -3.29
CA ASP A 35 5.54 -4.95 -4.50
C ASP A 35 4.11 -4.59 -4.88
N ILE A 36 3.15 -5.51 -4.70
CA ILE A 36 1.72 -5.23 -4.80
C ILE A 36 1.33 -4.10 -3.84
N LEU A 37 1.74 -4.20 -2.57
CA LEU A 37 1.40 -3.20 -1.57
C LEU A 37 1.99 -1.82 -1.91
N LYS A 38 3.25 -1.76 -2.37
CA LYS A 38 3.88 -0.50 -2.83
C LYS A 38 3.14 0.10 -4.02
N PHE A 39 2.77 -0.72 -5.00
CA PHE A 39 2.03 -0.27 -6.17
C PHE A 39 0.69 0.36 -5.78
N LEU A 40 -0.08 -0.30 -4.91
CA LEU A 40 -1.35 0.22 -4.38
C LEU A 40 -1.15 1.54 -3.62
N ALA A 41 -0.11 1.63 -2.78
CA ALA A 41 0.21 2.84 -2.04
C ALA A 41 0.53 4.02 -2.97
N ASN A 42 1.29 3.79 -4.05
CA ASN A 42 1.59 4.82 -5.04
C ASN A 42 0.33 5.30 -5.77
N MET A 43 -0.58 4.39 -6.14
CA MET A 43 -1.86 4.77 -6.76
C MET A 43 -2.72 5.61 -5.81
N ALA A 44 -2.78 5.23 -4.54
CA ALA A 44 -3.52 5.99 -3.53
C ALA A 44 -2.94 7.40 -3.34
N ASP A 45 -1.61 7.54 -3.29
CA ASP A 45 -0.94 8.85 -3.19
C ASP A 45 -1.27 9.74 -4.40
N VAL A 46 -1.18 9.19 -5.61
CA VAL A 46 -1.54 9.92 -6.84
C VAL A 46 -3.01 10.36 -6.82
N ALA A 47 -3.93 9.47 -6.46
CA ALA A 47 -5.36 9.78 -6.40
C ALA A 47 -5.66 10.90 -5.39
N VAL A 48 -5.06 10.83 -4.19
CA VAL A 48 -5.23 11.86 -3.14
C VAL A 48 -4.65 13.20 -3.61
N ARG A 49 -3.45 13.21 -4.21
CA ARG A 49 -2.84 14.44 -4.72
C ARG A 49 -3.68 15.10 -5.82
N ASN A 50 -4.24 14.30 -6.74
CA ASN A 50 -5.09 14.83 -7.81
C ASN A 50 -6.37 15.45 -7.23
N PHE A 51 -7.03 14.76 -6.30
CA PHE A 51 -8.21 15.29 -5.62
C PHE A 51 -7.93 16.61 -4.87
N LEU A 52 -6.78 16.70 -4.18
CA LEU A 52 -6.39 17.91 -3.47
C LEU A 52 -6.06 19.07 -4.41
N LYS A 53 -5.39 18.82 -5.54
CA LYS A 53 -5.13 19.84 -6.57
C LYS A 53 -6.42 20.39 -7.18
N GLU A 54 -7.35 19.50 -7.55
CA GLU A 54 -8.64 19.92 -8.09
C GLU A 54 -9.39 20.86 -7.14
N LYS A 55 -9.30 20.62 -5.82
CA LYS A 55 -9.90 21.47 -4.77
C LYS A 55 -9.22 22.82 -4.61
N GLU A 56 -7.90 22.88 -4.81
CA GLU A 56 -7.11 24.11 -4.71
C GLU A 56 -7.35 25.03 -5.93
N ASP A 57 -7.55 24.44 -7.12
CA ASP A 57 -7.84 25.18 -8.36
C ASP A 57 -9.32 25.67 -8.46
N THR A 58 -10.23 25.19 -7.60
CA THR A 58 -11.64 25.65 -7.57
C THR A 58 -11.95 26.74 -6.52
N LEU A 59 -10.94 27.19 -5.77
CA LEU A 59 -11.02 28.26 -4.76
C LEU A 59 -10.45 29.58 -5.30
#